data_AF-A0A068S1G8-F1
#
_entry.id   AF-A0A068S1G8-F1
#
_cell.length_a   1.000
_cell.length_b   1.000
_cell.length_c   1.000
_cell.angle_alpha   90.00
_cell.angle_beta   90.00
_cell.angle_gamma   90.00
#
_symmetry.space_group_name_H-M   'P 1'
#
loop_
_entity.id
_entity.type
_entity.pdbx_description
1 polymer ?
#
loop_
_entity_poly.entity_id
_entity_poly.type
_entity_poly.pdbx_seq_one_letter_code
_entity_poly.pdbx_strand_id
1 'polypeptide(L)'
;MGNFTRIYNNQYGFASGRVGLFYLPNAGGFIIGALVGGRCSDRLYMRRVTKLKEINKLPYPGLRIGGVVLHASMIGSLLAFTGFGWCVEKNVHYGFGLLCTGIIGLCLGPPNTILSAYLMDSYRNYVACVMACNNFVRYILAGIGTLVSSDIAYSMGPGPLYTFCGALLFLSSSALITVKLKGETWRQKHNQQEALKQQQQEAS
;
A
#
# COMPACT_ATOMS: atom_id res chain seq x y z
N MET A 1 -3.39 -15.02 -10.53
CA MET A 1 -4.03 -16.16 -9.81
C MET A 1 -3.52 -17.53 -10.24
N GLY A 2 -3.04 -17.74 -11.48
CA GLY A 2 -2.55 -19.06 -11.94
C GLY A 2 -1.38 -19.63 -11.14
N ASN A 3 -0.42 -18.79 -10.71
CA ASN A 3 0.76 -19.27 -9.98
C ASN A 3 0.44 -19.84 -8.58
N PHE A 4 -0.42 -19.18 -7.81
CA PHE A 4 -0.81 -19.66 -6.47
C PHE A 4 -1.55 -21.00 -6.56
N THR A 5 -2.52 -21.12 -7.47
CA THR A 5 -3.23 -22.38 -7.68
C THR A 5 -2.31 -23.50 -8.17
N ARG A 6 -1.38 -23.17 -9.09
CA ARG A 6 -0.38 -24.13 -9.58
C ARG A 6 0.55 -24.63 -8.48
N ILE A 7 1.00 -23.75 -7.59
CA ILE A 7 1.87 -24.09 -6.44
C ILE A 7 1.14 -25.07 -5.52
N TYR A 8 -0.08 -24.76 -5.07
CA TYR A 8 -0.81 -25.61 -4.13
C TYR A 8 -1.35 -26.91 -4.75
N ASN A 9 -1.65 -26.91 -6.05
CA ASN A 9 -2.07 -28.10 -6.76
C ASN A 9 -0.88 -29.05 -7.07
N ASN A 10 0.23 -28.52 -7.59
CA ASN A 10 1.39 -29.35 -7.96
C ASN A 10 2.25 -29.80 -6.77
N GLN A 11 2.46 -28.95 -5.75
CA GLN A 11 3.30 -29.32 -4.60
C GLN A 11 2.55 -30.10 -3.52
N TYR A 12 1.25 -29.82 -3.32
CA TYR A 12 0.49 -30.39 -2.19
C TYR A 12 -0.69 -31.27 -2.63
N GLY A 13 -0.93 -31.45 -3.92
CA GLY A 13 -1.96 -32.37 -4.44
C GLY A 13 -3.40 -31.98 -4.13
N PHE A 14 -3.65 -30.73 -3.71
CA PHE A 14 -5.00 -30.29 -3.36
C PHE A 14 -5.85 -30.02 -4.60
N ALA A 15 -7.09 -30.52 -4.58
CA ALA A 15 -8.10 -30.21 -5.60
C ALA A 15 -8.37 -28.70 -5.70
N SER A 16 -8.53 -28.19 -6.93
CA SER A 16 -8.69 -26.75 -7.22
C SER A 16 -9.83 -26.08 -6.43
N GLY A 17 -10.89 -26.82 -6.08
CA GLY A 17 -11.98 -26.31 -5.24
C GLY A 17 -11.56 -25.98 -3.80
N ARG A 18 -10.60 -26.72 -3.23
CA ARG A 18 -10.07 -26.45 -1.87
C ARG A 18 -9.07 -25.29 -1.86
N VAL A 19 -8.37 -25.06 -2.97
CA VAL A 19 -7.47 -23.91 -3.14
C VAL A 19 -8.22 -22.59 -3.03
N GLY A 20 -9.50 -22.55 -3.41
CA GLY A 20 -10.38 -21.40 -3.21
C GLY A 20 -10.49 -20.97 -1.74
N LEU A 21 -10.56 -21.92 -0.80
CA LEU A 21 -10.63 -21.62 0.64
C LEU A 21 -9.35 -20.95 1.16
N PHE A 22 -8.20 -21.21 0.55
CA PHE A 22 -6.92 -20.62 0.96
C PHE A 22 -6.78 -19.13 0.64
N TYR A 23 -7.74 -18.54 -0.10
CA TYR A 23 -7.82 -17.09 -0.27
C TYR A 23 -8.49 -16.39 0.92
N LEU A 24 -9.23 -17.11 1.78
CA LEU A 24 -9.94 -16.53 2.92
C LEU A 24 -9.02 -15.85 3.93
N PRO A 25 -7.87 -16.43 4.35
CA PRO A 25 -6.96 -15.75 5.28
C PRO A 25 -6.45 -14.43 4.74
N ASN A 26 -6.15 -14.34 3.44
CA ASN A 26 -5.71 -13.11 2.80
C ASN A 26 -6.81 -12.03 2.84
N ALA A 27 -8.03 -12.39 2.41
CA ALA A 27 -9.17 -11.47 2.44
C ALA A 27 -9.51 -11.02 3.87
N GLY A 28 -9.55 -11.95 4.82
CA GLY A 28 -9.79 -11.66 6.24
C GLY A 28 -8.72 -10.75 6.82
N GLY A 29 -7.45 -11.04 6.54
CA GLY A 29 -6.33 -10.20 6.94
C GLY A 29 -6.45 -8.79 6.38
N PHE A 30 -6.79 -8.65 5.10
CA PHE A 30 -7.00 -7.35 4.46
C PHE A 30 -8.10 -6.53 5.13
N ILE A 31 -9.25 -7.14 5.42
CA ILE A 31 -10.37 -6.46 6.09
C ILE A 31 -9.94 -5.99 7.48
N ILE A 32 -9.34 -6.88 8.29
CA ILE A 32 -8.87 -6.53 9.63
C ILE A 32 -7.83 -5.41 9.56
N GLY A 33 -6.88 -5.51 8.65
CA GLY A 33 -5.82 -4.52 8.44
C GLY A 33 -6.39 -3.16 8.03
N ALA A 34 -7.32 -3.15 7.09
CA ALA A 34 -7.99 -1.94 6.63
C ALA A 34 -8.75 -1.24 7.77
N LEU A 35 -9.46 -1.99 8.60
CA LEU A 35 -10.22 -1.47 9.75
C LEU A 35 -9.30 -0.95 10.85
N VAL A 36 -8.37 -1.80 11.33
CA VAL A 36 -7.47 -1.46 12.43
C VAL A 36 -6.50 -0.36 12.02
N GLY A 37 -5.86 -0.49 10.86
CA GLY A 37 -4.90 0.49 10.36
C GLY A 37 -5.55 1.82 10.00
N GLY A 38 -6.76 1.79 9.42
CA GLY A 38 -7.56 2.99 9.19
C GLY A 38 -7.89 3.72 10.50
N ARG A 39 -8.43 2.99 11.49
CA ARG A 39 -8.76 3.54 12.82
C ARG A 39 -7.53 4.08 13.56
N CYS A 40 -6.41 3.36 13.53
CA CYS A 40 -5.16 3.80 14.16
C CYS A 40 -4.58 5.05 13.48
N SER A 41 -4.58 5.10 12.14
CA SER A 41 -4.13 6.27 11.40
C SER A 41 -5.01 7.48 11.67
N ASP A 42 -6.34 7.29 11.73
CA ASP A 42 -7.29 8.36 11.99
C ASP A 42 -7.17 8.90 13.43
N ARG A 43 -6.99 8.01 14.44
CA ARG A 43 -6.70 8.42 15.83
C ARG A 43 -5.39 9.19 15.93
N LEU A 44 -4.34 8.74 15.25
CA LEU A 44 -3.05 9.43 15.26
C LEU A 44 -3.14 10.79 14.54
N TYR A 45 -3.93 10.86 13.46
CA TYR A 45 -4.24 12.10 12.77
C TYR A 45 -4.97 13.08 13.70
N MET A 46 -6.05 12.66 14.37
CA MET A 46 -6.79 13.54 15.29
C MET A 46 -5.90 14.06 16.42
N ARG A 47 -5.03 13.22 16.99
CA ARG A 47 -4.03 13.67 17.98
C ARG A 47 -3.07 14.74 17.43
N ARG A 48 -2.64 14.61 16.17
CA ARG A 48 -1.77 15.60 15.51
C ARG A 48 -2.53 16.88 15.17
N VAL A 49 -3.79 16.80 14.77
CA VAL A 49 -4.66 17.95 14.50
C VAL A 49 -4.90 18.76 15.77
N THR A 50 -5.18 18.10 16.90
CA THR A 50 -5.35 18.80 18.19
C THR A 50 -4.09 19.55 18.60
N LYS A 51 -2.90 18.92 18.47
CA LYS A 51 -1.61 19.59 18.73
C LYS A 51 -1.31 20.75 17.78
N LEU A 52 -1.74 20.69 16.51
CA LEU A 52 -1.54 21.79 15.57
C LEU A 52 -2.49 22.97 15.84
N LYS A 53 -3.71 22.68 16.30
CA LYS A 53 -4.64 23.73 16.78
C LYS A 53 -4.07 24.48 17.99
N GLU A 54 -3.38 23.81 18.90
CA GLU A 54 -2.69 24.45 20.04
C GLU A 54 -1.58 25.41 19.60
N ILE A 55 -0.97 25.20 18.42
CA ILE A 55 0.11 26.03 17.87
C ILE A 55 -0.43 26.99 16.78
N ASN A 56 -1.75 27.16 16.65
CA ASN A 56 -2.40 28.04 15.67
C ASN A 56 -1.99 27.76 14.19
N LYS A 57 -1.66 26.51 13.85
CA LYS A 57 -1.36 26.09 12.47
C LYS A 57 -2.55 25.36 11.84
N LEU A 58 -2.90 25.71 10.61
CA LEU A 58 -3.98 25.04 9.90
C LEU A 58 -3.64 23.55 9.62
N PRO A 59 -4.58 22.63 9.83
CA PRO A 59 -4.37 21.21 9.54
C PRO A 59 -4.27 20.97 8.03
N TYR A 60 -3.19 20.32 7.60
CA TYR A 60 -2.94 20.00 6.19
C TYR A 60 -3.39 18.57 5.83
N PRO A 61 -3.87 18.30 4.60
CA PRO A 61 -4.22 16.95 4.12
C PRO A 61 -3.04 15.95 4.16
N GLY A 62 -1.80 16.47 4.22
CA GLY A 62 -0.57 15.70 4.40
C GLY A 62 -0.51 14.95 5.74
N LEU A 63 -1.15 15.50 6.79
CA LEU A 63 -1.05 15.02 8.16
C LEU A 63 -1.75 13.67 8.39
N ARG A 64 -2.72 13.32 7.52
CA ARG A 64 -3.48 12.05 7.55
C ARG A 64 -2.61 10.84 7.21
N ILE A 65 -1.48 11.06 6.54
CA ILE A 65 -0.44 10.05 6.35
C ILE A 65 0.32 9.95 7.68
N GLY A 66 -0.25 9.16 8.58
CA GLY A 66 0.42 8.69 9.78
C GLY A 66 1.59 7.81 9.38
N GLY A 67 2.74 8.45 9.11
CA GLY A 67 3.95 7.78 8.61
C GLY A 67 4.26 6.49 9.37
N VAL A 68 4.11 6.47 10.70
CA VAL A 68 4.43 5.30 11.53
C VAL A 68 3.57 4.07 11.19
N VAL A 69 2.25 4.23 11.00
CA VAL A 69 1.36 3.10 10.68
C VAL A 69 1.68 2.56 9.29
N LEU A 70 1.91 3.45 8.31
CA LEU A 70 2.30 3.04 6.96
C LEU A 70 3.67 2.36 6.94
N HIS A 71 4.69 2.90 7.64
CA HIS A 71 6.02 2.28 7.67
C HIS A 71 5.99 0.90 8.33
N ALA A 72 5.26 0.75 9.43
CA ALA A 72 5.08 -0.55 10.09
C ALA A 72 4.39 -1.56 9.16
N SER A 73 3.33 -1.14 8.47
CA SER A 73 2.67 -1.98 7.46
C SER A 73 3.57 -2.31 6.27
N MET A 74 4.41 -1.39 5.81
CA MET A 74 5.33 -1.61 4.70
C MET A 74 6.44 -2.62 5.05
N ILE A 75 7.08 -2.45 6.20
CA ILE A 75 8.10 -3.39 6.68
C ILE A 75 7.47 -4.77 6.90
N GLY A 76 6.28 -4.81 7.51
CA GLY A 76 5.53 -6.05 7.69
C GLY A 76 5.20 -6.73 6.36
N SER A 77 4.81 -5.96 5.34
CA SER A 77 4.53 -6.53 4.00
C SER A 77 5.78 -7.12 3.35
N LEU A 78 6.93 -6.44 3.43
CA LEU A 78 8.21 -6.95 2.89
C LEU A 78 8.60 -8.28 3.55
N LEU A 79 8.54 -8.34 4.88
CA LEU A 79 8.83 -9.56 5.65
C LEU A 79 7.85 -10.69 5.34
N ALA A 80 6.57 -10.36 5.15
CA ALA A 80 5.55 -11.38 4.86
C ALA A 80 5.66 -11.92 3.43
N PHE A 81 5.98 -11.07 2.45
CA PHE A 81 6.23 -11.50 1.06
C PHE A 81 7.49 -12.35 0.94
N THR A 82 8.59 -11.93 1.58
CA THR A 82 9.83 -12.71 1.61
C THR A 82 9.59 -14.06 2.30
N GLY A 83 8.99 -14.06 3.50
CA GLY A 83 8.64 -15.28 4.23
C GLY A 83 7.78 -16.23 3.40
N PHE A 84 6.74 -15.72 2.73
CA PHE A 84 5.90 -16.52 1.84
C PHE A 84 6.70 -17.17 0.69
N GLY A 85 7.54 -16.39 0.01
CA GLY A 85 8.35 -16.88 -1.11
C GLY A 85 9.29 -18.01 -0.70
N TRP A 86 10.00 -17.85 0.42
CA TRP A 86 10.93 -18.86 0.92
C TRP A 86 10.23 -20.10 1.47
N CYS A 87 9.07 -19.96 2.11
CA CYS A 87 8.25 -21.10 2.52
C CYS A 87 7.79 -21.95 1.33
N VAL A 88 7.40 -21.30 0.22
CA VAL A 88 7.00 -21.98 -1.02
C VAL A 88 8.19 -22.69 -1.68
N GLU A 89 9.35 -22.04 -1.73
CA GLU A 89 10.55 -22.64 -2.33
C GLU A 89 11.05 -23.87 -1.55
N LYS A 90 11.02 -23.79 -0.21
CA LYS A 90 11.46 -24.88 0.67
C LYS A 90 10.40 -25.98 0.88
N ASN A 91 9.24 -25.90 0.22
CA ASN A 91 8.12 -26.85 0.39
C ASN A 91 7.71 -27.05 1.86
N VAL A 92 7.68 -25.97 2.65
CA VAL A 92 7.31 -26.01 4.07
C VAL A 92 5.80 -26.18 4.21
N HIS A 93 5.35 -26.92 5.23
CA HIS A 93 3.94 -27.20 5.52
C HIS A 93 2.97 -26.06 5.15
N TYR A 94 1.95 -26.37 4.35
CA TYR A 94 1.01 -25.41 3.71
C TYR A 94 0.44 -24.34 4.65
N GLY A 95 0.28 -24.66 5.94
CA GLY A 95 -0.19 -23.75 6.98
C GLY A 95 0.66 -22.49 7.15
N PHE A 96 1.99 -22.58 6.99
CA PHE A 96 2.87 -21.40 7.06
C PHE A 96 2.59 -20.43 5.90
N GLY A 97 2.37 -20.94 4.69
CA GLY A 97 1.98 -20.11 3.55
C GLY A 97 0.64 -19.40 3.75
N LEU A 98 -0.33 -20.06 4.39
CA LEU A 98 -1.61 -19.45 4.77
C LEU A 98 -1.45 -18.33 5.80
N LEU A 99 -0.59 -18.54 6.81
CA LEU A 99 -0.31 -17.52 7.81
C LEU A 99 0.38 -16.30 7.17
N CYS A 100 1.41 -16.52 6.35
CA CYS A 100 2.08 -15.43 5.64
C CYS A 100 1.12 -14.66 4.73
N THR A 101 0.23 -15.33 3.99
CA THR A 101 -0.76 -14.65 3.13
C THR A 101 -1.79 -13.86 3.93
N GLY A 102 -2.19 -14.31 5.12
CA GLY A 102 -3.01 -13.54 6.05
C GLY A 102 -2.29 -12.27 6.55
N ILE A 103 -1.01 -12.38 6.89
CA ILE A 103 -0.18 -11.22 7.30
C ILE A 103 0.02 -10.25 6.13
N ILE A 104 0.26 -10.75 4.91
CA ILE A 104 0.32 -9.92 3.70
C ILE A 104 -0.98 -9.10 3.56
N GLY A 105 -2.15 -9.73 3.70
CA GLY A 105 -3.43 -9.05 3.69
C GLY A 105 -3.52 -7.95 4.76
N LEU A 106 -3.20 -8.29 6.01
CA LEU A 106 -3.15 -7.35 7.14
C LEU A 106 -2.29 -6.12 6.87
N CYS A 107 -1.14 -6.30 6.23
CA CYS A 107 -0.21 -5.22 5.92
C CYS A 107 -0.63 -4.39 4.70
N LEU A 108 -1.34 -4.97 3.72
CA LEU A 108 -1.84 -4.24 2.54
C LEU A 108 -3.10 -3.41 2.81
N GLY A 109 -3.90 -3.77 3.81
CA GLY A 109 -5.14 -3.07 4.16
C GLY A 109 -4.95 -1.57 4.48
N PRO A 110 -4.14 -1.21 5.50
CA PRO A 110 -3.98 0.17 5.94
C PRO A 110 -3.55 1.14 4.83
N PRO A 111 -2.52 0.85 4.01
CA PRO A 111 -2.10 1.72 2.92
C PRO A 111 -3.19 1.97 1.89
N ASN A 112 -3.98 0.95 1.55
CA ASN A 112 -5.08 1.08 0.60
C ASN A 112 -6.16 2.03 1.11
N THR A 113 -6.57 1.87 2.38
CA THR A 113 -7.58 2.74 3.00
C THR A 113 -7.09 4.17 3.12
N ILE A 114 -5.86 4.37 3.60
CA ILE A 114 -5.28 5.70 3.84
C ILE A 114 -5.08 6.47 2.53
N LEU A 115 -4.55 5.81 1.49
CA LEU A 115 -4.32 6.44 0.19
C LEU A 115 -5.63 6.81 -0.50
N SER A 116 -6.62 5.91 -0.48
CA SER A 116 -7.94 6.18 -1.05
C SER A 116 -8.61 7.35 -0.35
N ALA A 117 -8.56 7.38 0.98
CA ALA A 117 -9.09 8.50 1.75
C ALA A 117 -8.37 9.82 1.46
N TYR A 118 -7.05 9.80 1.29
CA TYR A 118 -6.26 10.97 0.89
C TYR A 118 -6.62 11.50 -0.51
N LEU A 119 -6.85 10.61 -1.48
CA LEU A 119 -7.29 11.01 -2.83
C LEU A 119 -8.67 11.69 -2.78
N MET A 120 -9.59 11.14 -1.99
CA MET A 120 -10.91 11.74 -1.78
C MET A 120 -10.81 13.12 -1.13
N ASP A 121 -9.96 13.27 -0.11
CA ASP A 121 -9.77 14.55 0.57
C ASP A 121 -9.09 15.60 -0.34
N SER A 122 -8.17 15.17 -1.21
CA SER A 122 -7.42 16.08 -2.09
C SER A 122 -8.22 16.54 -3.31
N TYR A 123 -9.11 15.70 -3.83
CA TYR A 123 -9.88 15.95 -5.04
C TYR A 123 -11.40 15.88 -4.81
N ARG A 124 -11.88 16.70 -3.87
CA ARG A 124 -13.29 16.66 -3.40
C ARG A 124 -14.34 16.82 -4.52
N ASN A 125 -14.02 17.54 -5.60
CA ASN A 125 -14.92 17.77 -6.74
C ASN A 125 -14.90 16.65 -7.79
N TYR A 126 -13.83 15.84 -7.83
CA TYR A 126 -13.61 14.83 -8.89
C TYR A 126 -13.32 13.43 -8.31
N VAL A 127 -13.82 13.15 -7.10
CA VAL A 127 -13.55 11.91 -6.36
C VAL A 127 -13.80 10.66 -7.21
N ALA A 128 -14.94 10.60 -7.90
CA ALA A 128 -15.30 9.45 -8.72
C ALA A 128 -14.29 9.18 -9.85
N CYS A 129 -13.89 10.24 -10.57
CA CYS A 129 -12.93 10.14 -11.67
C CYS A 129 -11.54 9.74 -11.17
N VAL A 130 -11.09 10.34 -10.06
CA VAL A 130 -9.78 10.02 -9.45
C VAL A 130 -9.72 8.57 -8.96
N MET A 131 -10.79 8.09 -8.32
CA MET A 131 -10.86 6.69 -7.86
C MET A 131 -10.92 5.71 -9.04
N ALA A 132 -11.65 6.06 -10.11
CA ALA A 132 -11.68 5.26 -11.33
C ALA A 132 -10.30 5.17 -11.97
N CYS A 133 -9.59 6.29 -12.12
CA CYS A 133 -8.23 6.33 -12.65
C CYS A 133 -7.26 5.51 -11.79
N ASN A 134 -7.33 5.66 -10.47
CA ASN A 134 -6.49 4.90 -9.53
C ASN A 134 -6.71 3.39 -9.67
N ASN A 135 -7.97 2.95 -9.74
CA ASN A 135 -8.28 1.54 -9.93
C ASN A 135 -7.87 1.04 -11.33
N PHE A 136 -8.07 1.85 -12.37
CA PHE A 136 -7.67 1.52 -13.74
C PHE A 136 -6.17 1.26 -13.87
N VAL A 137 -5.34 2.18 -13.37
CA VAL A 137 -3.87 2.01 -13.36
C VAL A 137 -3.48 0.75 -12.57
N ARG A 138 -4.09 0.55 -11.40
CA ARG A 138 -3.82 -0.62 -10.56
C ARG A 138 -4.16 -1.93 -11.27
N TYR A 139 -5.28 -2.00 -11.97
CA TYR A 139 -5.69 -3.21 -12.68
C TYR A 139 -4.82 -3.48 -13.92
N ILE A 140 -4.41 -2.46 -14.65
CA ILE A 140 -3.44 -2.61 -15.75
C ILE A 140 -2.12 -3.16 -15.24
N LEU A 141 -1.56 -2.56 -14.18
CA LEU A 141 -0.32 -3.03 -13.58
C LEU A 141 -0.44 -4.46 -13.03
N ALA A 142 -1.57 -4.82 -12.44
CA ALA A 142 -1.84 -6.18 -11.98
C ALA A 142 -1.94 -7.18 -13.15
N GLY A 143 -2.53 -6.77 -14.28
CA GLY A 143 -2.59 -7.55 -15.51
C GLY A 143 -1.20 -7.81 -16.08
N ILE A 144 -0.40 -6.76 -16.27
CA ILE A 144 0.99 -6.85 -16.76
C ILE A 144 1.82 -7.72 -15.80
N GLY A 145 1.72 -7.47 -14.50
CA GLY A 145 2.44 -8.25 -13.49
C GLY A 145 2.05 -9.74 -13.51
N THR A 146 0.78 -10.06 -13.77
CA THR A 146 0.33 -11.46 -13.89
C THR A 146 0.91 -12.13 -15.12
N LEU A 147 0.97 -11.45 -16.27
CA LEU A 147 1.56 -11.97 -17.50
C LEU A 147 3.04 -12.30 -17.30
N VAL A 148 3.81 -11.34 -16.76
CA VAL A 148 5.25 -11.47 -16.55
C VAL A 148 5.58 -12.44 -15.41
N SER A 149 4.69 -12.65 -14.44
CA SER A 149 4.95 -13.49 -13.27
C SER A 149 5.29 -14.94 -13.62
N SER A 150 4.73 -15.49 -14.69
CA SER A 150 4.98 -16.88 -15.10
C SER A 150 6.40 -17.08 -15.63
N ASP A 151 6.89 -16.14 -16.43
CA ASP A 151 8.22 -16.19 -17.04
C ASP A 151 9.32 -15.97 -16.00
N ILE A 152 9.11 -15.03 -15.08
CA ILE A 152 10.05 -14.80 -13.97
C ILE A 152 10.05 -15.99 -13.01
N ALA A 153 8.88 -16.57 -12.70
CA ALA A 153 8.79 -17.74 -11.83
C ALA A 153 9.54 -18.95 -12.42
N TYR A 154 9.52 -19.12 -13.75
CA TYR A 154 10.27 -20.18 -14.42
C TYR A 154 11.79 -19.95 -14.38
N SER A 155 12.23 -18.69 -14.48
CA SER A 155 13.67 -18.35 -14.58
C SER A 155 14.37 -18.25 -13.22
N MET A 156 13.72 -17.67 -12.20
CA MET A 156 14.34 -17.35 -10.90
C MET A 156 13.80 -18.18 -9.73
N GLY A 157 12.69 -18.90 -9.92
CA GLY A 157 12.00 -19.58 -8.83
C GLY A 157 11.14 -18.64 -7.95
N PRO A 158 10.32 -19.22 -7.05
CA PRO A 158 9.32 -18.46 -6.30
C PRO A 158 9.91 -17.57 -5.20
N GLY A 159 10.97 -17.97 -4.48
CA GLY A 159 11.50 -17.20 -3.35
C GLY A 159 12.06 -15.83 -3.75
N PRO A 160 13.00 -15.76 -4.71
CA PRO A 160 13.53 -14.49 -5.20
C PRO A 160 12.44 -13.60 -5.83
N LEU A 161 11.47 -14.18 -6.54
CA LEU A 161 10.36 -13.45 -7.15
C LEU A 161 9.52 -12.71 -6.10
N TYR A 162 9.07 -13.40 -5.05
CA TYR A 162 8.26 -12.78 -4.00
C TYR A 162 9.07 -11.77 -3.16
N THR A 163 10.36 -12.02 -2.98
CA THR A 163 11.29 -11.06 -2.34
C THR A 163 11.43 -9.77 -3.16
N PHE A 164 11.61 -9.89 -4.47
CA PHE A 164 11.67 -8.75 -5.39
C PHE A 164 10.36 -7.96 -5.39
N CYS A 165 9.21 -8.63 -5.44
CA CYS A 165 7.90 -8.00 -5.35
C CYS A 165 7.73 -7.22 -4.03
N GLY A 166 8.12 -7.83 -2.90
CA GLY A 166 8.10 -7.15 -1.60
C GLY A 166 9.00 -5.91 -1.57
N ALA A 167 10.20 -6.00 -2.13
CA ALA A 167 11.15 -4.89 -2.21
C ALA A 167 10.62 -3.76 -3.11
N LEU A 168 10.03 -4.08 -4.26
CA LEU A 168 9.43 -3.11 -5.17
C LEU A 168 8.26 -2.37 -4.53
N LEU A 169 7.41 -3.08 -3.76
CA LEU A 169 6.32 -2.48 -2.99
C LEU A 169 6.84 -1.54 -1.90
N PHE A 170 7.92 -1.93 -1.22
CA PHE A 170 8.58 -1.09 -0.22
C PHE A 170 9.15 0.19 -0.85
N LEU A 171 9.87 0.07 -1.98
CA LEU A 171 10.49 1.20 -2.69
C LEU A 171 9.44 2.18 -3.25
N SER A 172 8.43 1.67 -3.96
CA SER A 172 7.35 2.49 -4.52
C SER A 172 6.59 3.26 -3.44
N SER A 173 6.35 2.62 -2.30
CA SER A 173 5.67 3.26 -1.17
C SER A 173 6.57 4.27 -0.44
N SER A 174 7.87 3.99 -0.31
CA SER A 174 8.85 4.92 0.25
C SER A 174 9.00 6.19 -0.60
N ALA A 175 8.94 6.06 -1.92
CA ALA A 175 8.96 7.20 -2.84
C ALA A 175 7.75 8.12 -2.64
N LEU A 176 6.54 7.56 -2.50
CA LEU A 176 5.31 8.32 -2.22
C LEU A 176 5.40 9.11 -0.91
N ILE A 177 6.05 8.55 0.11
CA ILE A 177 6.24 9.20 1.40
C ILE A 177 7.27 10.33 1.30
N THR A 178 8.35 10.14 0.53
CA THR A 178 9.37 11.16 0.33
C THR A 178 8.79 12.37 -0.42
N VAL A 179 7.95 12.13 -1.42
CA VAL A 179 7.19 13.17 -2.12
C VAL A 179 6.23 13.88 -1.16
N LYS A 180 5.58 13.16 -0.24
CA LYS A 180 4.73 13.75 0.81
C LYS A 180 5.49 14.67 1.78
N LEU A 181 6.65 14.24 2.28
CA LEU A 181 7.46 15.03 3.20
C LEU A 181 8.00 16.30 2.54
N LYS A 182 8.42 16.21 1.27
CA LYS A 182 8.86 17.37 0.50
C LYS A 182 7.70 18.22 -0.02
N GLY A 183 6.50 17.66 -0.21
CA GLY A 183 5.33 18.37 -0.72
C GLY A 183 4.90 19.56 0.14
N GLU A 184 5.11 19.50 1.46
CA GLU A 184 4.85 20.64 2.35
C GLU A 184 5.82 21.79 2.07
N THR A 185 7.11 21.49 1.87
CA THR A 185 8.14 22.47 1.50
C THR A 185 7.89 23.07 0.11
N TRP A 186 7.40 22.26 -0.84
CA TRP A 186 7.14 22.71 -2.21
C TRP A 186 5.88 23.61 -2.27
N ARG A 187 4.87 23.32 -1.45
CA ARG A 187 3.67 24.16 -1.34
C ARG A 187 3.95 25.49 -0.64
N GLN A 188 4.80 25.50 0.38
CA GLN A 188 5.25 26.75 1.01
C GLN A 188 5.99 27.64 0.01
N LYS A 189 6.85 27.06 -0.84
CA LYS A 189 7.53 27.78 -1.92
C LYS A 189 6.55 28.36 -2.95
N HIS A 190 5.52 27.60 -3.34
CA HIS A 190 4.54 28.07 -4.32
C HIS A 190 3.66 29.21 -3.76
N ASN A 191 3.19 29.08 -2.52
CA ASN A 191 2.40 30.14 -1.86
C ASN A 191 3.24 31.40 -1.60
N GLN A 192 4.52 31.26 -1.26
CA GLN A 192 5.44 32.41 -1.13
C GLN A 192 5.67 33.10 -2.47
N GLN A 193 5.81 32.34 -3.56
CA GLN A 193 5.96 32.91 -4.90
C GLN A 193 4.70 33.65 -5.37
N GLU A 194 3.51 33.15 -5.07
CA GLU A 194 2.25 33.85 -5.37
C GLU A 194 2.09 35.12 -4.53
N ALA A 195 2.42 35.08 -3.23
CA ALA A 195 2.39 36.27 -2.37
C ALA A 195 3.40 37.35 -2.82
N LEU A 196 4.61 36.95 -3.25
CA LEU A 196 5.61 37.86 -3.81
C LEU A 196 5.14 38.50 -5.12
N LYS A 197 4.46 37.75 -5.99
CA LYS A 197 3.88 38.28 -7.23
C LYS A 197 2.75 39.28 -6.97
N GLN A 198 1.89 39.03 -5.98
CA GLN A 198 0.83 39.96 -5.59
C GLN A 198 1.40 41.27 -4.99
N GLN A 199 2.41 41.17 -4.13
CA GLN A 199 3.09 42.35 -3.60
C GLN A 199 3.81 43.19 -4.68
N GLN A 200 4.38 42.54 -5.71
CA GLN A 200 4.97 43.24 -6.85
C GLN A 200 3.93 43.91 -7.76
N GLN A 201 2.70 43.37 -7.84
CA GLN A 201 1.60 43.97 -8.59
C GLN A 201 0.93 45.13 -7.84
N GLU A 202 0.89 45.11 -6.51
CA GLU A 202 0.36 46.22 -5.70
C GLU A 202 1.33 47.40 -5.56
N ALA A 203 2.64 47.16 -5.78
CA ALA A 203 3.68 48.18 -5.69
C ALA A 203 4.01 48.87 -7.03
N SER A 204 3.37 48.47 -8.13
CA SER A 204 3.57 49.02 -9.48
C SER A 204 2.32 49.72 -10.00
#